data_AF-E9B4T7-F1
#
_entry.id   AF-E9B4T7-F1
#
_cell.length_a   1.000
_cell.length_b   1.000
_cell.length_c   1.000
_cell.angle_alpha   90.00
_cell.angle_beta   90.00
_cell.angle_gamma   90.00
#
_symmetry.space_group_name_H-M   'P 1'
#
loop_
_entity.id
_entity.type
_entity.pdbx_description
1 polymer ?
#
loop_
_entity_poly.entity_id
_entity_poly.type
_entity_poly.pdbx_seq_one_letter_code
_entity_poly.pdbx_strand_id
1 'polypeptide(L)'
;MHVTRVCLHRMFPCLVQVQPGAYLLTVHAKPSARASAFAAPVTPTLTEADLRIAAPPVDGQANAELLRYLGELIERGFLAMTADHAEYVKDTSYATVLAADAAASATAAHSATSRSGGGKKSGKQGKSRNVATTSSASSSMPHRGAGGSQRPDGSSTPPSAAAFPGRVEVSLVRGGTSREKTVLIVFPGTRAELTAVLEKVSRE
;
A
#
# COMPACT_ATOMS: atom_id res chain seq x y z
N MET A 1 22.93 3.16 -7.22
CA MET A 1 22.55 1.82 -6.75
C MET A 1 21.04 1.66 -6.92
N HIS A 2 20.55 1.46 -8.16
CA HIS A 2 19.09 1.46 -8.47
C HIS A 2 18.61 0.15 -9.10
N VAL A 3 19.48 -0.86 -9.25
CA VAL A 3 19.21 -2.01 -10.14
C VAL A 3 18.31 -3.07 -9.49
N THR A 4 18.26 -3.16 -8.15
CA THR A 4 17.54 -4.25 -7.46
C THR A 4 16.02 -4.04 -7.35
N ARG A 5 15.53 -2.81 -7.49
CA ARG A 5 14.09 -2.50 -7.51
C ARG A 5 13.45 -2.76 -8.89
N VAL A 6 14.27 -2.96 -9.92
CA VAL A 6 13.85 -2.98 -11.33
C VAL A 6 13.34 -4.36 -11.78
N CYS A 7 13.77 -5.46 -11.15
CA CYS A 7 13.32 -6.80 -11.55
C CYS A 7 11.92 -7.15 -11.03
N LEU A 8 11.51 -6.64 -9.87
CA LEU A 8 10.21 -6.93 -9.26
C LEU A 8 9.03 -6.25 -9.99
N HIS A 9 9.27 -5.09 -10.62
CA HIS A 9 8.25 -4.41 -11.43
C HIS A 9 8.01 -5.06 -12.80
N ARG A 10 8.78 -6.07 -13.20
CA ARG A 10 8.60 -6.71 -14.52
C ARG A 10 7.45 -7.70 -14.57
N MET A 11 6.95 -8.16 -13.43
CA MET A 11 5.77 -9.03 -13.35
C MET A 11 4.72 -8.38 -12.46
N PHE A 12 3.56 -8.11 -13.06
CA PHE A 12 2.43 -7.36 -12.53
C PHE A 12 2.76 -5.90 -12.19
N PRO A 13 3.10 -5.06 -13.20
CA PRO A 13 3.38 -3.65 -12.97
C PRO A 13 2.19 -2.87 -12.39
N CYS A 14 0.95 -3.38 -12.56
CA CYS A 14 -0.23 -2.82 -11.90
C CYS A 14 -0.24 -3.00 -10.38
N LEU A 15 0.53 -3.93 -9.81
CA LEU A 15 0.51 -4.27 -8.38
C LEU A 15 1.89 -4.07 -7.73
N VAL A 16 2.03 -3.03 -6.93
CA VAL A 16 3.29 -2.65 -6.28
C VAL A 16 3.20 -2.87 -4.77
N GLN A 17 4.13 -3.64 -4.21
CA GLN A 17 4.24 -3.78 -2.76
C GLN A 17 4.94 -2.56 -2.13
N VAL A 18 4.24 -1.88 -1.21
CA VAL A 18 4.80 -0.74 -0.46
C VAL A 18 5.51 -1.23 0.80
N GLN A 19 4.86 -2.16 1.49
CA GLN A 19 5.36 -2.88 2.66
C GLN A 19 4.72 -4.28 2.67
N PRO A 20 5.25 -5.26 3.42
CA PRO A 20 4.55 -6.52 3.67
C PRO A 20 3.09 -6.25 4.06
N GLY A 21 2.13 -6.93 3.43
CA GLY A 21 0.70 -6.75 3.72
C GLY A 21 0.05 -5.47 3.21
N ALA A 22 0.76 -4.58 2.51
CA ALA A 22 0.16 -3.39 1.88
C ALA A 22 0.64 -3.19 0.44
N TYR A 23 -0.33 -3.14 -0.48
CA TYR A 23 -0.09 -3.19 -1.92
C TYR A 23 -0.84 -2.06 -2.63
N LEU A 24 -0.19 -1.39 -3.57
CA LEU A 24 -0.82 -0.41 -4.45
C LEU A 24 -1.25 -1.11 -5.74
N LEU A 25 -2.53 -0.96 -6.09
CA LEU A 25 -3.07 -1.42 -7.37
C LEU A 25 -3.43 -0.20 -8.23
N THR A 26 -2.91 -0.17 -9.45
CA THR A 26 -3.31 0.82 -10.47
C THR A 26 -4.52 0.30 -11.24
N VAL A 27 -5.58 1.10 -11.27
CA VAL A 27 -6.88 0.74 -11.82
C VAL A 27 -7.32 1.79 -12.84
N HIS A 28 -7.86 1.34 -13.96
CA HIS A 28 -8.59 2.16 -14.90
C HIS A 28 -10.10 1.92 -14.75
N ALA A 29 -10.79 2.83 -14.04
CA ALA A 29 -12.21 2.74 -13.76
C ALA A 29 -13.07 3.25 -14.93
N LYS A 30 -14.02 2.42 -15.35
CA LYS A 30 -15.02 2.65 -16.39
C LYS A 30 -16.42 2.73 -15.73
N PRO A 31 -16.83 3.92 -15.25
CA PRO A 31 -18.09 4.11 -14.54
C PRO A 31 -19.30 3.99 -15.47
N SER A 32 -20.50 3.98 -14.87
CA SER A 32 -21.79 3.81 -15.55
C SER A 32 -21.94 2.50 -16.32
N ALA A 33 -21.25 1.44 -15.88
CA ALA A 33 -21.42 0.11 -16.42
C ALA A 33 -22.73 -0.52 -15.91
N ARG A 34 -23.18 -1.60 -16.58
CA ARG A 34 -24.34 -2.39 -16.13
C ARG A 34 -24.07 -3.19 -14.85
N ALA A 35 -22.83 -3.64 -14.67
CA ALA A 35 -22.36 -4.41 -13.53
C ALA A 35 -20.89 -4.06 -13.23
N SER A 36 -20.49 -4.17 -11.96
CA SER A 36 -19.10 -4.01 -11.53
C SER A 36 -18.33 -5.29 -11.84
N ALA A 37 -17.29 -5.20 -12.67
CA ALA A 37 -16.54 -6.35 -13.17
C ALA A 37 -15.16 -5.94 -13.69
N PHE A 38 -14.21 -6.87 -13.76
CA PHE A 38 -13.04 -6.67 -14.60
C PHE A 38 -13.46 -6.57 -16.07
N ALA A 39 -12.90 -5.60 -16.80
CA ALA A 39 -13.19 -5.47 -18.23
C ALA A 39 -12.33 -6.41 -19.08
N ALA A 40 -11.21 -6.88 -18.53
CA ALA A 40 -10.29 -7.85 -19.12
C ALA A 40 -9.58 -8.64 -18.01
N PRO A 41 -9.15 -9.89 -18.28
CA PRO A 41 -8.35 -10.66 -17.34
C PRO A 41 -7.07 -9.93 -16.95
N VAL A 42 -6.75 -9.94 -15.65
CA VAL A 42 -5.48 -9.44 -15.13
C VAL A 42 -4.40 -10.42 -15.56
N THR A 43 -3.32 -9.90 -16.15
CA THR A 43 -2.19 -10.67 -16.65
C THR A 43 -0.86 -10.09 -16.12
N PRO A 44 0.22 -10.89 -16.08
CA PRO A 44 1.52 -10.45 -15.57
C PRO A 44 2.12 -9.23 -16.24
N THR A 45 1.70 -8.88 -17.45
CA THR A 45 2.26 -7.76 -18.20
C THR A 45 1.42 -6.49 -18.09
N LEU A 46 0.27 -6.57 -17.40
CA LEU A 46 -0.70 -5.49 -17.34
C LEU A 46 -0.24 -4.37 -16.38
N THR A 47 -0.20 -3.14 -16.89
CA THR A 47 0.19 -1.95 -16.12
C THR A 47 -0.96 -1.35 -15.31
N GLU A 48 -2.20 -1.57 -15.75
CA GLU A 48 -3.41 -1.05 -15.10
C GLU A 48 -4.54 -2.07 -15.22
N ALA A 49 -5.24 -2.36 -14.12
CA ALA A 49 -6.41 -3.22 -14.14
C ALA A 49 -7.63 -2.44 -14.66
N ASP A 50 -8.20 -2.88 -15.77
CA ASP A 50 -9.43 -2.31 -16.30
C ASP A 50 -10.65 -2.80 -15.51
N LEU A 51 -11.39 -1.88 -14.87
CA LEU A 51 -12.61 -2.21 -14.12
C LEU A 51 -13.82 -1.44 -14.63
N ARG A 52 -14.89 -2.16 -14.95
CA ARG A 52 -16.24 -1.64 -15.13
C ARG A 52 -16.88 -1.43 -13.77
N ILE A 53 -17.55 -0.31 -13.56
CA ILE A 53 -18.13 0.07 -12.27
C ILE A 53 -19.61 0.41 -12.46
N ALA A 54 -20.48 -0.28 -11.73
CA ALA A 54 -21.94 -0.12 -11.76
C ALA A 54 -22.43 1.09 -10.96
N ALA A 55 -21.71 2.20 -11.04
CA ALA A 55 -22.07 3.44 -10.39
C ALA A 55 -21.73 4.64 -11.30
N PRO A 56 -22.56 5.70 -11.28
CA PRO A 56 -22.32 6.90 -12.06
C PRO A 56 -21.08 7.67 -11.55
N PRO A 57 -20.41 8.47 -12.40
CA PRO A 57 -19.26 9.29 -12.02
C PRO A 57 -19.68 10.60 -11.32
N VAL A 58 -20.63 10.54 -10.39
CA VAL A 58 -21.15 11.70 -9.65
C VAL A 58 -20.93 11.50 -8.16
N ASP A 59 -20.63 12.58 -7.43
CA ASP A 59 -20.52 12.61 -5.97
C ASP A 59 -19.69 11.47 -5.35
N GLY A 60 -18.64 11.02 -6.06
CA GLY A 60 -17.77 9.93 -5.59
C GLY A 60 -18.42 8.53 -5.59
N GLN A 61 -19.64 8.36 -6.09
CA GLN A 61 -20.35 7.07 -6.13
C GLN A 61 -19.54 5.97 -6.83
N ALA A 62 -18.93 6.28 -7.98
CA ALA A 62 -18.03 5.35 -8.67
C ALA A 62 -16.79 4.95 -7.84
N ASN A 63 -16.30 5.82 -6.96
CA ASN A 63 -15.17 5.49 -6.08
C ASN A 63 -15.63 4.55 -4.96
N ALA A 64 -16.75 4.88 -4.33
CA ALA A 64 -17.33 4.06 -3.26
C ALA A 64 -17.62 2.64 -3.76
N GLU A 65 -18.25 2.52 -4.94
CA GLU A 65 -18.53 1.23 -5.56
C GLU A 65 -17.26 0.48 -5.97
N LEU A 66 -16.23 1.18 -6.48
CA LEU A 66 -14.94 0.55 -6.80
C LEU A 66 -14.27 -0.06 -5.56
N LEU A 67 -14.19 0.70 -4.46
CA LEU A 67 -13.57 0.25 -3.23
C LEU A 67 -14.35 -0.93 -2.61
N ARG A 68 -15.68 -0.84 -2.59
CA ARG A 68 -16.56 -1.91 -2.13
C ARG A 68 -16.39 -3.18 -2.96
N TYR A 69 -16.49 -3.05 -4.29
CA TYR A 69 -16.36 -4.18 -5.22
C TYR A 69 -15.01 -4.88 -5.08
N LEU A 70 -13.90 -4.13 -5.06
CA LEU A 70 -12.56 -4.71 -4.89
C LEU A 70 -12.40 -5.39 -3.54
N GLY A 71 -12.89 -4.78 -2.45
CA GLY A 71 -12.82 -5.36 -1.11
C GLY A 71 -13.51 -6.72 -1.05
N GLU A 72 -14.80 -6.77 -1.41
CA GLU A 72 -15.59 -8.02 -1.38
C GLU A 72 -14.98 -9.12 -2.26
N LEU A 73 -14.49 -8.75 -3.44
CA LEU A 73 -13.93 -9.69 -4.39
C LEU A 73 -12.60 -10.27 -3.93
N ILE A 74 -11.72 -9.44 -3.35
CA ILE A 74 -10.45 -9.91 -2.79
C ILE A 74 -10.71 -10.77 -1.55
N GLU A 75 -11.63 -10.39 -0.67
CA GLU A 75 -12.00 -11.21 0.49
C GLU A 75 -12.54 -12.57 0.09
N ARG A 76 -13.49 -12.61 -0.86
CA ARG A 76 -14.05 -13.86 -1.39
C ARG A 76 -12.97 -14.75 -2.01
N GLY A 77 -12.12 -14.17 -2.85
CA GLY A 77 -11.05 -14.91 -3.51
C GLY A 77 -10.02 -15.43 -2.51
N PHE A 78 -9.67 -14.63 -1.50
CA PHE A 78 -8.77 -15.05 -0.43
C PHE A 78 -9.35 -16.20 0.38
N LEU A 79 -10.63 -16.12 0.79
CA LEU A 79 -11.29 -17.21 1.50
C LEU A 79 -11.29 -18.51 0.69
N ALA A 80 -11.62 -18.45 -0.60
CA ALA A 80 -11.59 -19.62 -1.49
C ALA A 80 -10.18 -20.20 -1.62
N MET A 81 -9.16 -19.36 -1.74
CA MET A 81 -7.76 -19.77 -1.77
C MET A 81 -7.30 -20.38 -0.44
N THR A 82 -7.75 -19.87 0.71
CA THR A 82 -7.41 -20.48 2.01
C THR A 82 -8.08 -21.85 2.23
N ALA A 83 -9.21 -22.10 1.58
CA ALA A 83 -9.91 -23.38 1.67
C ALA A 83 -9.21 -24.49 0.84
N ASP A 84 -8.73 -24.18 -0.36
CA ASP A 84 -7.95 -25.09 -1.19
C ASP A 84 -6.86 -24.33 -1.95
N HIS A 85 -5.74 -24.09 -1.27
CA HIS A 85 -4.65 -23.29 -1.81
C HIS A 85 -4.02 -23.92 -3.05
N ALA A 86 -3.82 -25.24 -3.03
CA ALA A 86 -3.11 -25.93 -4.12
C ALA A 86 -3.90 -25.90 -5.42
N GLU A 87 -5.21 -26.13 -5.36
CA GLU A 87 -6.07 -26.06 -6.55
C GLU A 87 -6.28 -24.62 -7.02
N TYR A 88 -6.42 -23.67 -6.08
CA TYR A 88 -6.66 -22.27 -6.44
C TYR A 88 -5.53 -21.66 -7.29
N VAL A 89 -4.26 -21.96 -6.94
CA VAL A 89 -3.08 -21.34 -7.57
C VAL A 89 -2.65 -22.00 -8.88
N LYS A 90 -3.16 -23.19 -9.21
CA LYS A 90 -2.67 -24.05 -10.30
C LYS A 90 -2.65 -23.40 -11.69
N ASP A 91 -3.62 -22.54 -11.98
CA ASP A 91 -3.74 -21.83 -13.27
C ASP A 91 -3.39 -20.34 -13.18
N THR A 92 -2.62 -19.96 -12.15
CA THR A 92 -2.22 -18.59 -11.90
C THR A 92 -0.71 -18.46 -11.99
N SER A 93 -0.25 -17.21 -12.09
CA SER A 93 1.17 -16.86 -12.11
C SER A 93 1.84 -16.95 -10.73
N TYR A 94 1.14 -17.52 -9.74
CA TYR A 94 1.56 -17.62 -8.34
C TYR A 94 2.99 -18.11 -8.15
N ALA A 95 3.32 -19.29 -8.68
CA ALA A 95 4.64 -19.91 -8.50
C ALA A 95 5.78 -19.02 -9.04
N THR A 96 5.53 -18.38 -10.19
CA THR A 96 6.50 -17.49 -10.83
C THR A 96 6.70 -16.21 -10.03
N VAL A 97 5.61 -15.61 -9.50
CA VAL A 97 5.68 -14.42 -8.65
C VAL A 97 6.36 -14.73 -7.31
N LEU A 98 6.04 -15.89 -6.71
CA LEU A 98 6.65 -16.34 -5.46
C LEU A 98 8.16 -16.56 -5.62
N ALA A 99 8.60 -17.20 -6.71
CA ALA A 99 10.02 -17.38 -7.02
C ALA A 99 10.74 -16.03 -7.25
N ALA A 100 10.08 -15.09 -7.94
CA ALA A 100 10.62 -13.74 -8.14
C ALA A 100 10.81 -12.98 -6.81
N ASP A 101 9.88 -13.12 -5.87
CA ASP A 101 9.97 -12.51 -4.55
C ASP A 101 11.06 -13.13 -3.67
N ALA A 102 11.20 -14.45 -3.71
CA ALA A 102 12.27 -15.15 -3.03
C ALA A 102 13.65 -14.70 -3.54
N ALA A 103 13.82 -14.58 -4.86
CA ALA A 103 15.06 -14.12 -5.48
C ALA A 103 15.42 -12.67 -5.11
N ALA A 104 14.43 -11.78 -5.04
CA ALA A 104 14.65 -10.39 -4.64
C ALA A 104 15.07 -10.28 -3.16
N SER A 105 14.45 -11.08 -2.29
CA SER A 105 14.75 -11.12 -0.86
C SER A 105 16.17 -11.65 -0.59
N ALA A 106 16.61 -12.69 -1.30
CA ALA A 106 17.98 -13.20 -1.20
C ALA A 106 19.02 -12.15 -1.63
N THR A 107 18.76 -11.43 -2.73
CA THR A 107 19.69 -10.41 -3.24
C THR A 107 19.90 -9.25 -2.27
N ALA A 108 18.84 -8.83 -1.55
CA ALA A 108 18.93 -7.79 -0.53
C ALA A 108 19.82 -8.22 0.67
N ALA A 109 19.74 -9.48 1.08
CA ALA A 109 20.54 -10.04 2.16
C ALA A 109 22.04 -10.13 1.80
N HIS A 110 22.37 -10.51 0.56
CA HIS A 110 23.77 -10.60 0.11
C HIS A 110 24.48 -9.24 0.02
N SER A 111 23.75 -8.13 -0.20
CA SER A 111 24.31 -6.77 -0.19
C SER A 111 24.61 -6.22 1.21
N ALA A 112 24.10 -6.83 2.29
CA ALA A 112 24.35 -6.38 3.67
C ALA A 112 25.66 -6.94 4.26
N THR A 113 26.22 -8.01 3.69
CA THR A 113 27.39 -8.73 4.25
C THR A 113 28.74 -8.26 3.67
N SER A 114 28.77 -7.37 2.67
CA SER A 114 30.03 -6.89 2.04
C SER A 114 30.50 -5.50 2.53
N ARG A 115 30.28 -5.19 3.83
CA ARG A 115 30.89 -4.02 4.49
C ARG A 115 31.71 -4.43 5.71
N SER A 116 32.81 -5.13 5.46
CA SER A 116 33.86 -5.36 6.45
C SER A 116 35.22 -5.20 5.75
N GLY A 117 35.98 -4.16 6.13
CA GLY A 117 37.41 -4.07 5.82
C GLY A 117 37.97 -2.66 5.51
N GLY A 118 38.52 -2.00 6.54
CA GLY A 118 39.70 -1.10 6.48
C GLY A 118 39.53 0.28 5.79
N GLY A 119 39.99 1.42 6.29
CA GLY A 119 40.98 1.71 7.33
C GLY A 119 41.15 3.22 7.50
N LYS A 120 41.70 3.58 8.67
CA LYS A 120 41.90 4.93 9.25
C LYS A 120 42.62 5.94 8.35
N LYS A 121 42.23 7.22 8.40
CA LYS A 121 43.19 8.31 8.69
C LYS A 121 42.54 9.62 9.15
N SER A 122 43.29 10.24 10.04
CA SER A 122 43.06 11.38 10.93
C SER A 122 43.09 12.77 10.28
N GLY A 123 42.40 13.71 10.91
CA GLY A 123 42.92 15.07 11.14
C GLY A 123 42.12 16.20 10.49
N LYS A 124 41.54 17.09 11.31
CA LYS A 124 42.10 18.44 11.59
C LYS A 124 40.99 19.42 12.02
N GLN A 125 40.98 19.70 13.32
CA GLN A 125 40.87 21.00 14.00
C GLN A 125 40.21 22.16 13.21
N GLY A 126 39.00 22.55 13.63
CA GLY A 126 38.34 23.81 13.28
C GLY A 126 37.80 24.48 14.54
N LYS A 127 38.52 25.51 14.99
CA LYS A 127 38.24 26.36 16.16
C LYS A 127 37.49 27.59 15.67
N SER A 128 36.32 27.90 16.24
CA SER A 128 35.82 29.27 16.24
C SER A 128 34.91 29.54 17.44
N ARG A 129 35.26 30.60 18.17
CA ARG A 129 34.55 31.20 19.31
C ARG A 129 33.66 32.33 18.77
N ASN A 130 32.53 32.59 19.43
CA ASN A 130 32.16 33.88 20.03
C ASN A 130 30.76 33.78 20.68
N VAL A 131 30.63 34.01 22.00
CA VAL A 131 30.31 35.29 22.69
C VAL A 131 28.85 35.70 22.42
N ALA A 132 27.86 35.33 23.26
CA ALA A 132 27.47 35.83 24.60
C ALA A 132 26.64 37.11 24.59
N THR A 133 25.39 37.06 25.11
CA THR A 133 24.69 38.11 25.90
C THR A 133 23.33 37.56 26.39
N THR A 134 23.17 37.30 27.71
CA THR A 134 22.39 38.07 28.72
C THR A 134 20.86 37.99 28.55
N SER A 135 20.16 37.19 29.39
CA SER A 135 19.27 37.61 30.51
C SER A 135 18.04 38.44 30.07
N SER A 136 16.80 38.25 30.51
CA SER A 136 16.27 37.95 31.85
C SER A 136 14.73 37.79 31.76
N ALA A 137 14.16 37.25 32.84
CA ALA A 137 12.76 36.92 33.07
C ALA A 137 11.77 38.12 33.18
N SER A 138 10.48 37.81 32.95
CA SER A 138 9.29 38.34 33.67
C SER A 138 8.04 37.70 33.02
N SER A 139 7.29 36.77 33.63
CA SER A 139 6.31 36.87 34.73
C SER A 139 5.00 37.62 34.41
N SER A 140 3.86 36.99 34.78
CA SER A 140 2.47 37.47 34.93
C SER A 140 1.58 37.46 33.67
N MET A 141 0.28 37.09 33.66
CA MET A 141 -0.66 36.51 34.64
C MET A 141 -1.91 36.00 33.86
N PRO A 142 -2.80 35.18 34.48
CA PRO A 142 -3.90 34.49 33.80
C PRO A 142 -5.19 35.31 33.75
N HIS A 143 -6.06 35.03 32.78
CA HIS A 143 -7.45 35.50 32.76
C HIS A 143 -8.43 34.33 32.78
N ARG A 144 -9.28 34.35 33.81
CA ARG A 144 -10.49 33.55 33.99
C ARG A 144 -11.50 33.86 32.88
N GLY A 145 -12.12 32.81 32.33
CA GLY A 145 -13.36 32.89 31.56
C GLY A 145 -14.09 31.56 31.65
N ALA A 146 -15.28 31.57 32.23
CA ALA A 146 -16.11 30.41 32.53
C ALA A 146 -17.16 30.16 31.44
N GLY A 147 -17.64 28.91 31.37
CA GLY A 147 -18.75 28.44 30.52
C GLY A 147 -18.21 27.51 29.43
N GLY A 148 -18.65 26.28 29.24
CA GLY A 148 -19.81 25.55 29.74
C GLY A 148 -20.14 24.51 28.67
N SER A 149 -20.28 23.25 29.10
CA SER A 149 -20.97 22.13 28.44
C SER A 149 -20.36 21.43 27.20
N GLN A 150 -20.14 20.12 27.46
CA GLN A 150 -20.47 18.95 26.65
C GLN A 150 -19.52 18.46 25.54
N ARG A 151 -18.93 17.31 25.87
CA ARG A 151 -18.38 16.26 25.00
C ARG A 151 -19.40 15.85 23.92
N PRO A 152 -18.91 15.36 22.78
CA PRO A 152 -18.96 13.92 22.65
C PRO A 152 -17.62 13.30 22.25
N ASP A 153 -17.56 12.04 22.65
CA ASP A 153 -16.51 11.05 22.49
C ASP A 153 -16.13 10.87 21.01
N GLY A 154 -14.83 10.90 20.76
CA GLY A 154 -14.24 10.70 19.44
C GLY A 154 -12.76 10.46 19.64
N SER A 155 -12.44 9.28 20.18
CA SER A 155 -11.08 8.78 20.37
C SER A 155 -10.28 8.91 19.07
N SER A 156 -9.52 9.98 18.95
CA SER A 156 -8.40 10.09 18.02
C SER A 156 -7.26 9.26 18.59
N THR A 157 -7.41 7.94 18.51
CA THR A 157 -6.28 7.04 18.66
C THR A 157 -5.42 7.22 17.41
N PRO A 158 -4.16 7.70 17.52
CA PRO A 158 -3.25 7.63 16.38
C PRO A 158 -3.09 6.14 16.02
N PRO A 159 -3.13 5.73 14.74
CA PRO A 159 -2.84 4.35 14.38
C PRO A 159 -1.38 4.05 14.72
N SER A 160 -1.21 3.56 15.95
CA SER A 160 0.03 3.10 16.53
C SER A 160 0.44 1.82 15.81
N ALA A 161 1.52 1.91 15.03
CA ALA A 161 2.34 0.80 14.55
C ALA A 161 1.58 -0.45 14.07
N ALA A 162 0.90 -0.32 12.92
CA ALA A 162 0.64 -1.36 11.92
C ALA A 162 0.57 -2.82 12.42
N ALA A 163 -0.40 -3.12 13.28
CA ALA A 163 -0.97 -4.47 13.30
C ALA A 163 -1.81 -4.59 12.03
N PHE A 164 -1.36 -5.38 11.06
CA PHE A 164 -2.15 -5.64 9.86
C PHE A 164 -3.50 -6.21 10.30
N PRO A 165 -4.64 -5.59 9.92
CA PRO A 165 -5.92 -6.19 10.19
C PRO A 165 -5.92 -7.59 9.57
N GLY A 166 -6.46 -8.58 10.29
CA GLY A 166 -6.71 -9.92 9.73
C GLY A 166 -7.83 -9.93 8.68
N ARG A 167 -8.09 -8.79 8.03
CA ARG A 167 -9.17 -8.53 7.08
C ARG A 167 -8.64 -7.65 5.95
N VAL A 168 -9.30 -7.69 4.80
CA VAL A 168 -8.91 -6.90 3.63
C VAL A 168 -9.46 -5.50 3.77
N GLU A 169 -8.64 -4.49 3.52
CA GLU A 169 -9.08 -3.10 3.48
C GLU A 169 -8.64 -2.48 2.15
N VAL A 170 -9.56 -1.77 1.48
CA VAL A 170 -9.27 -1.10 0.22
C VAL A 170 -9.57 0.39 0.38
N SER A 171 -8.58 1.23 0.12
CA SER A 171 -8.70 2.68 0.21
C SER A 171 -8.15 3.36 -1.03
N LEU A 172 -8.69 4.53 -1.36
CA LEU A 172 -8.24 5.32 -2.50
C LEU A 172 -7.04 6.17 -2.10
N VAL A 173 -5.92 6.04 -2.82
CA VAL A 173 -4.71 6.86 -2.62
C VAL A 173 -4.68 8.05 -3.58
N ARG A 174 -5.01 7.81 -4.85
CA ARG A 174 -4.98 8.83 -5.91
C ARG A 174 -6.11 8.63 -6.90
N GLY A 175 -6.55 9.71 -7.54
CA GLY A 175 -7.47 9.66 -8.67
C GLY A 175 -8.94 9.77 -8.28
N GLY A 176 -9.26 10.51 -7.22
CA GLY A 176 -10.64 10.74 -6.77
C GLY A 176 -11.58 11.23 -7.88
N THR A 177 -11.08 12.06 -8.79
CA THR A 177 -11.82 12.58 -9.94
C THR A 177 -11.37 11.99 -11.29
N SER A 178 -10.37 11.11 -11.27
CA SER A 178 -9.78 10.49 -12.47
C SER A 178 -10.32 9.08 -12.68
N ARG A 179 -10.31 8.61 -13.94
CA ARG A 179 -10.55 7.20 -14.27
C ARG A 179 -9.36 6.33 -13.91
N GLU A 180 -8.15 6.85 -14.10
CA GLU A 180 -6.93 6.24 -13.59
C GLU A 180 -6.83 6.51 -12.08
N LYS A 181 -6.81 5.43 -11.31
CA LYS A 181 -6.85 5.43 -9.85
C LYS A 181 -5.72 4.58 -9.32
N THR A 182 -5.22 4.98 -8.16
CA THR A 182 -4.32 4.14 -7.37
C THR A 182 -5.03 3.83 -6.07
N VAL A 183 -5.25 2.55 -5.81
CA VAL A 183 -5.87 2.06 -4.57
C VAL A 183 -4.83 1.35 -3.72
N LEU A 184 -4.91 1.56 -2.42
CA LEU A 184 -4.14 0.82 -1.42
C LEU A 184 -5.00 -0.36 -0.96
N ILE A 185 -4.40 -1.54 -0.99
CA ILE A 185 -4.98 -2.79 -0.54
C ILE A 185 -4.14 -3.24 0.66
N VAL A 186 -4.73 -3.20 1.85
CA VAL A 186 -4.20 -3.88 3.03
C VAL A 186 -4.71 -5.31 2.98
N PHE A 187 -3.80 -6.26 2.91
CA PHE A 187 -4.13 -7.66 2.66
C PHE A 187 -3.29 -8.56 3.58
N PRO A 188 -3.90 -9.51 4.31
CA PRO A 188 -3.19 -10.33 5.30
C PRO A 188 -2.21 -11.34 4.68
N GLY A 189 -2.30 -11.62 3.38
CA GLY A 189 -1.38 -12.49 2.67
C GLY A 189 -0.23 -11.79 1.95
N THR A 190 0.51 -12.58 1.18
CA THR A 190 1.64 -12.18 0.35
C THR A 190 1.21 -11.55 -0.98
N ARG A 191 2.16 -10.92 -1.69
CA ARG A 191 1.90 -10.37 -3.02
C ARG A 191 1.49 -11.46 -4.01
N ALA A 192 2.14 -12.62 -3.96
CA ALA A 192 1.85 -13.75 -4.84
C ALA A 192 0.41 -14.23 -4.66
N GLU A 193 -0.04 -14.37 -3.41
CA GLU A 193 -1.42 -14.74 -3.07
C GLU A 193 -2.43 -13.71 -3.59
N LEU A 194 -2.20 -12.42 -3.34
CA LEU A 194 -3.06 -11.35 -3.88
C LEU A 194 -3.11 -11.36 -5.40
N THR A 195 -1.96 -11.62 -6.05
CA THR A 195 -1.88 -11.72 -7.51
C THR A 195 -2.71 -12.89 -8.04
N ALA A 196 -2.59 -14.07 -7.42
CA ALA A 196 -3.37 -15.24 -7.80
C ALA A 196 -4.87 -15.00 -7.64
N VAL A 197 -5.27 -14.34 -6.53
CA VAL A 197 -6.66 -13.92 -6.31
C VAL A 197 -7.12 -13.02 -7.44
N LEU A 198 -6.40 -11.92 -7.73
CA LEU A 198 -6.77 -10.97 -8.79
C LEU A 198 -6.81 -11.61 -10.19
N GLU A 199 -5.89 -12.52 -10.51
CA GLU A 199 -5.92 -13.24 -11.79
C GLU A 199 -7.15 -14.15 -11.89
N LYS A 200 -7.49 -14.90 -10.83
CA LYS A 200 -8.60 -15.85 -10.84
C LYS A 200 -9.93 -15.13 -10.95
N VAL A 201 -10.19 -14.16 -10.08
CA VAL A 201 -11.44 -13.38 -10.03
C VAL A 201 -11.64 -12.48 -11.25
N SER A 202 -10.58 -12.11 -11.96
CA SER A 202 -10.70 -11.32 -13.20
C SER A 202 -11.15 -12.13 -14.42
N ARG A 203 -11.19 -13.46 -14.28
CA ARG A 203 -11.64 -14.40 -15.32
C ARG A 203 -13.07 -14.89 -15.09
N GLU A 204 -13.64 -14.60 -13.92
CA GLU A 204 -15.04 -14.86 -13.56
C GLU A 204 -15.97 -13.82 -14.20
#